data_AF-A3MU93-F1
#
_entry.id   AF-A3MU93-F1
#
_cell.length_a   1.000
_cell.length_b   1.000
_cell.length_c   1.000
_cell.angle_alpha   90.00
_cell.angle_beta   90.00
_cell.angle_gamma   90.00
#
_symmetry.space_group_name_H-M   'P 1'
#
loop_
_entity.id
_entity.type
_entity.pdbx_description
1 polymer ?
#
loop_
_entity_poly.entity_id
_entity_poly.type
_entity_poly.pdbx_seq_one_letter_code
_entity_poly.pdbx_strand_id
1 'polypeptide(L)'
;MSALGGEALRAICSPGGLRVCAVDIDPGAVIYLKKALREFVELGLLDVRLGAAEALPYGDKECDSAVSVAALHHFRDIYAALREMARVTRRVVVVYDWTPNASGVTNPHSAEELRRKMGADLAAAKSLGYAV
;
A
#
# COMPACT_ATOMS: atom_id res chain seq x y z
N MET A 1 -3.35 8.63 10.25
CA MET A 1 -2.82 7.26 10.25
C MET A 1 -2.94 6.68 11.67
N SER A 2 -3.50 5.47 11.81
CA SER A 2 -3.65 4.81 13.12
C SER A 2 -2.33 4.17 13.57
N ALA A 3 -2.14 4.02 14.89
CA ALA A 3 -0.98 3.36 15.49
C ALA A 3 -0.69 1.95 14.91
N LEU A 4 -1.72 1.29 14.35
CA LEU A 4 -1.66 -0.05 13.78
C LEU A 4 -0.68 -0.19 12.60
N GLY A 5 -0.59 0.82 11.73
CA GLY A 5 0.32 0.77 10.57
C GLY A 5 1.79 0.79 11.00
N GLY A 6 2.12 1.58 12.03
CA GLY A 6 3.47 1.63 12.59
C GLY A 6 3.88 0.34 13.27
N GLU A 7 2.98 -0.27 14.07
CA GLU A 7 3.25 -1.55 14.75
C GLU A 7 3.46 -2.71 13.78
N ALA A 8 2.68 -2.78 12.69
CA ALA A 8 2.89 -3.79 11.65
C ALA A 8 4.28 -3.67 11.01
N LEU A 9 4.72 -2.44 10.70
CA LEU A 9 6.05 -2.19 10.17
C LEU A 9 7.16 -2.56 11.17
N ARG A 10 6.98 -2.28 12.47
CA ARG A 10 7.92 -2.74 13.52
C ARG A 10 8.07 -4.25 13.51
N ALA A 11 6.96 -4.97 13.47
CA ALA A 11 6.96 -6.43 13.48
C ALA A 11 7.68 -6.99 12.25
N ILE A 12 7.40 -6.44 11.06
CA ILE A 12 8.04 -6.87 9.81
C ILE A 12 9.55 -6.58 9.82
N CYS A 13 9.97 -5.41 10.31
CA CYS A 13 11.38 -5.01 10.37
C CYS A 13 12.16 -5.59 11.56
N SER A 14 11.54 -6.39 12.42
CA SER A 14 12.17 -6.96 13.62
C SER A 14 13.35 -7.90 13.28
N PRO A 15 14.23 -8.28 14.25
CA PRO A 15 15.37 -9.14 13.96
C PRO A 15 14.98 -10.45 13.26
N GLY A 16 15.62 -10.72 12.10
CA GLY A 16 15.26 -11.85 11.23
C GLY A 16 14.07 -11.59 10.29
N GLY A 17 13.51 -10.38 10.35
CA GLY A 17 12.41 -9.90 9.52
C GLY A 17 12.85 -9.41 8.13
N LEU A 18 11.95 -8.69 7.48
CA LEU A 18 12.11 -8.21 6.11
C LEU A 18 12.45 -6.72 6.07
N ARG A 19 13.12 -6.30 4.99
CA ARG A 19 13.22 -4.88 4.66
C ARG A 19 11.91 -4.40 4.08
N VAL A 20 11.44 -3.24 4.51
CA VAL A 20 10.19 -2.64 4.03
C VAL A 20 10.47 -1.35 3.27
N CYS A 21 9.82 -1.24 2.11
CA CYS A 21 9.72 -0.05 1.30
C CYS A 21 8.31 0.53 1.48
N ALA A 22 8.16 1.61 2.24
CA ALA A 22 6.89 2.27 2.51
C ALA A 22 6.74 3.53 1.67
N VAL A 23 5.60 3.67 0.99
CA VAL A 23 5.25 4.85 0.20
C VAL A 23 3.90 5.37 0.66
N ASP A 24 3.82 6.68 0.90
CA ASP A 24 2.56 7.36 1.21
C ASP A 24 2.51 8.69 0.46
N ILE A 25 1.30 9.13 0.07
CA ILE A 25 1.07 10.41 -0.60
C ILE A 25 0.99 11.56 0.41
N ASP A 26 0.65 11.25 1.66
CA ASP A 26 0.58 12.23 2.75
C ASP A 26 1.98 12.53 3.30
N PRO A 27 2.50 13.77 3.19
CA PRO A 27 3.78 14.13 3.79
C PRO A 27 3.77 13.96 5.32
N GLY A 28 2.63 14.17 5.99
CA GLY A 28 2.49 13.97 7.43
C GLY A 28 2.71 12.51 7.82
N ALA A 29 2.15 11.58 7.05
CA ALA A 29 2.36 10.14 7.18
C ALA A 29 3.84 9.76 7.10
N VAL A 30 4.54 10.25 6.07
CA VAL A 30 5.96 9.99 5.84
C VAL A 30 6.82 10.52 6.99
N ILE A 31 6.58 11.77 7.42
CA ILE A 31 7.30 12.39 8.53
C ILE A 31 7.09 11.60 9.83
N TYR A 32 5.83 11.21 10.10
CA TYR A 32 5.49 10.42 11.27
C TYR A 32 6.21 9.07 11.28
N LEU A 33 6.13 8.31 10.18
CA LEU A 33 6.76 6.98 10.10
C LEU A 33 8.28 7.07 10.27
N LYS A 34 8.94 8.03 9.61
CA LYS A 34 10.39 8.24 9.77
C LYS A 34 10.78 8.57 11.21
N LYS A 35 9.97 9.36 11.91
CA LYS A 35 10.21 9.72 13.31
C LYS A 35 9.95 8.56 14.26
N ALA A 36 8.81 7.88 14.11
CA ALA A 36 8.39 6.81 15.00
C ALA A 36 9.27 5.56 14.86
N LEU A 37 9.72 5.25 13.63
CA LEU A 37 10.47 4.04 13.29
C LEU A 37 11.94 4.35 12.95
N ARG A 38 12.49 5.43 13.53
CA ARG A 38 13.81 5.96 13.20
C ARG A 38 14.92 4.90 13.26
N GLU A 39 14.89 4.03 14.26
CA GLU A 39 15.86 2.94 14.43
C GLU A 39 15.93 2.03 13.18
N PHE A 40 14.79 1.66 12.60
CA PHE A 40 14.73 0.81 11.41
C PHE A 40 15.16 1.55 10.15
N VAL A 41 14.90 2.86 10.08
CA VAL A 41 15.37 3.73 9.00
C VAL A 41 16.89 3.84 9.03
N GLU A 42 17.48 4.12 10.19
CA GLU A 42 18.94 4.23 10.38
C GLU A 42 19.67 2.91 10.11
N LEU A 43 19.04 1.77 10.41
CA LEU A 43 19.55 0.43 10.09
C LEU A 43 19.34 0.01 8.63
N GLY A 44 18.64 0.81 7.81
CA GLY A 44 18.32 0.47 6.42
C GLY A 44 17.30 -0.67 6.26
N LEU A 45 16.55 -0.97 7.31
CA LEU A 45 15.47 -1.96 7.31
C LEU A 45 14.13 -1.37 6.86
N LEU A 46 13.95 -0.05 6.98
CA LEU A 46 12.77 0.67 6.53
C LEU A 46 13.15 1.87 5.65
N ASP A 47 12.75 1.85 4.38
CA ASP A 47 12.81 3.00 3.49
C ASP A 47 11.42 3.62 3.34
N VAL A 48 11.26 4.90 3.71
CA VAL A 48 9.98 5.62 3.65
C VAL A 48 10.08 6.75 2.63
N ARG A 49 9.24 6.73 1.61
CA ARG A 49 9.23 7.74 0.53
C ARG A 49 7.86 8.40 0.40
N LEU A 50 7.90 9.69 0.06
CA LEU A 50 6.70 10.43 -0.37
C LEU A 50 6.44 10.10 -1.84
N GLY A 51 5.25 9.65 -2.17
CA GLY A 51 4.91 9.28 -3.53
C GLY A 51 3.46 8.82 -3.69
N ALA A 52 2.99 8.86 -4.93
CA ALA A 52 1.69 8.30 -5.28
C ALA A 52 1.86 6.85 -5.73
N ALA A 53 0.86 6.00 -5.48
CA ALA A 53 0.91 4.59 -5.89
C ALA A 53 0.94 4.44 -7.41
N GLU A 54 0.46 5.43 -8.16
CA GLU A 54 0.46 5.49 -9.62
C GLU A 54 1.84 5.74 -10.25
N ALA A 55 2.86 6.06 -9.44
CA ALA A 55 4.24 6.24 -9.88
C ALA A 55 5.21 5.88 -8.74
N LEU A 56 5.44 4.58 -8.54
CA LEU A 56 6.24 4.10 -7.43
C LEU A 56 7.72 4.40 -7.65
N PRO A 57 8.43 4.96 -6.65
CA PRO A 57 9.83 5.38 -6.77
C PRO A 57 10.81 4.20 -6.66
N TYR A 58 10.50 3.05 -7.29
CA TYR A 58 11.33 1.84 -7.30
C TYR A 58 11.50 1.33 -8.72
N GLY A 59 12.64 0.67 -8.96
CA GLY A 59 12.95 0.00 -10.22
C GLY A 59 12.07 -1.21 -10.48
N ASP A 60 12.12 -1.70 -11.71
CA ASP A 60 11.40 -2.90 -12.11
C ASP A 60 11.89 -4.09 -11.29
N LYS A 61 10.94 -4.84 -10.71
CA LYS A 61 11.24 -6.04 -9.90
C LYS A 61 12.23 -5.77 -8.76
N GLU A 62 12.27 -4.55 -8.22
CA GLU A 62 13.11 -4.21 -7.07
C GLU A 62 12.60 -4.86 -5.77
N CYS A 63 11.28 -5.03 -5.65
CA CYS A 63 10.61 -5.62 -4.49
C CYS A 63 10.25 -7.09 -4.75
N ASP A 64 10.35 -7.92 -3.71
CA ASP A 64 9.88 -9.31 -3.80
C ASP A 64 8.34 -9.40 -3.85
N SER A 65 7.68 -8.54 -3.07
CA SER A 65 6.22 -8.42 -2.98
C SER A 65 5.81 -6.94 -2.83
N ALA A 66 4.61 -6.59 -3.31
CA ALA A 66 3.97 -5.30 -3.04
C ALA A 66 2.63 -5.52 -2.34
N VAL A 67 2.34 -4.69 -1.33
CA VAL A 67 1.12 -4.79 -0.52
C VAL A 67 0.49 -3.41 -0.41
N SER A 68 -0.80 -3.31 -0.74
CA SER A 68 -1.65 -2.16 -0.43
C SER A 68 -2.63 -2.56 0.67
N VAL A 69 -2.68 -1.77 1.74
CA VAL A 69 -3.54 -2.03 2.91
C VAL A 69 -4.42 -0.80 3.16
N ALA A 70 -5.73 -0.97 3.00
CA ALA A 70 -6.75 0.04 3.28
C ALA A 70 -6.47 1.41 2.62
N ALA A 71 -5.92 1.41 1.40
CA ALA A 71 -5.48 2.63 0.71
C ALA A 71 -5.98 2.75 -0.73
N LEU A 72 -6.22 1.63 -1.43
CA LEU A 72 -6.50 1.63 -2.86
C LEU A 72 -7.78 2.39 -3.22
N HIS A 73 -8.80 2.36 -2.36
CA HIS A 73 -10.03 3.13 -2.53
C HIS A 73 -9.80 4.65 -2.61
N HIS A 74 -8.65 5.16 -2.15
CA HIS A 74 -8.25 6.56 -2.30
C HIS A 74 -7.46 6.86 -3.59
N PHE A 75 -6.96 5.85 -4.31
CA PHE A 75 -6.15 6.08 -5.51
C PHE A 75 -6.97 6.72 -6.62
N ARG A 76 -6.32 7.61 -7.39
CA ARG A 76 -6.99 8.35 -8.47
C ARG A 76 -7.15 7.44 -9.69
N ASP A 77 -6.09 6.71 -10.02
CA ASP A 77 -6.07 5.73 -11.09
C ASP A 77 -5.62 4.36 -10.54
N ILE A 78 -6.61 3.50 -10.29
CA ILE A 78 -6.39 2.16 -9.74
C ILE A 78 -5.60 1.28 -10.71
N TYR A 79 -5.86 1.39 -12.02
CA TYR A 79 -5.14 0.59 -13.00
C TYR A 79 -3.66 0.99 -13.05
N ALA A 80 -3.36 2.29 -13.08
CA ALA A 80 -1.99 2.78 -13.03
C ALA A 80 -1.27 2.34 -11.75
N ALA A 81 -1.95 2.42 -10.59
CA ALA A 81 -1.39 1.98 -9.32
C ALA A 81 -1.09 0.47 -9.31
N LEU A 82 -2.03 -0.38 -9.72
CA LEU A 82 -1.79 -1.83 -9.78
C LEU A 82 -0.72 -2.21 -10.80
N ARG A 83 -0.65 -1.49 -11.93
CA ARG A 83 0.40 -1.67 -12.93
C ARG A 83 1.78 -1.34 -12.35
N GLU A 84 1.91 -0.26 -11.58
CA GLU A 84 3.15 0.09 -10.89
C GLU A 84 3.49 -0.93 -9.79
N MET A 85 2.52 -1.35 -8.98
CA MET A 85 2.71 -2.42 -7.99
C MET A 85 3.23 -3.70 -8.65
N ALA A 86 2.66 -4.09 -9.81
CA ALA A 86 3.12 -5.24 -10.58
C ALA A 86 4.52 -5.01 -11.16
N ARG A 87 4.82 -3.81 -11.69
CA ARG A 87 6.13 -3.46 -12.27
C ARG A 87 7.26 -3.59 -11.25
N VAL A 88 7.08 -3.05 -10.05
CA VAL A 88 8.12 -3.07 -9.01
C VAL A 88 8.29 -4.45 -8.36
N THR A 89 7.36 -5.38 -8.59
CA THR A 89 7.28 -6.65 -7.84
C THR A 89 7.76 -7.84 -8.65
N ARG A 90 8.47 -8.76 -7.97
CA ARG A 90 8.92 -10.04 -8.55
C ARG A 90 7.86 -11.13 -8.53
N ARG A 91 7.10 -11.24 -7.44
CA ARG A 91 6.29 -12.43 -7.15
C ARG A 91 4.82 -12.12 -6.89
N VAL A 92 4.51 -11.35 -5.84
CA VAL A 92 3.14 -11.26 -5.31
C VAL A 92 2.72 -9.81 -5.12
N VAL A 93 1.58 -9.45 -5.71
CA VAL A 93 0.84 -8.23 -5.41
C VAL A 93 -0.34 -8.59 -4.52
N VAL A 94 -0.46 -7.93 -3.37
CA VAL A 94 -1.58 -8.11 -2.43
C VAL A 94 -2.32 -6.78 -2.29
N VAL A 95 -3.64 -6.84 -2.46
CA VAL A 95 -4.53 -5.74 -2.12
C VAL A 95 -5.45 -6.23 -1.00
N TYR A 96 -5.43 -5.51 0.11
CA TYR A 96 -6.40 -5.66 1.18
C TYR A 96 -7.12 -4.33 1.34
N ASP A 97 -8.41 -4.28 1.00
CA ASP A 97 -9.19 -3.05 1.06
C ASP A 97 -10.65 -3.28 1.46
N TRP A 98 -11.40 -2.19 1.61
CA TRP A 98 -12.76 -2.19 2.11
C TRP A 98 -13.78 -2.65 1.09
N THR A 99 -14.74 -3.43 1.58
CA THR A 99 -15.97 -3.76 0.86
C THR A 99 -17.05 -2.71 1.14
N PRO A 100 -18.15 -2.67 0.37
CA PRO A 100 -19.27 -1.74 0.62
C PRO A 100 -19.86 -1.83 2.04
N ASN A 101 -19.73 -2.97 2.71
CA ASN A 101 -20.24 -3.21 4.05
C ASN A 101 -19.48 -2.42 5.14
N ALA A 102 -18.30 -1.89 4.83
CA ALA A 102 -17.54 -1.06 5.77
C ALA A 102 -18.08 0.37 5.91
N SER A 103 -18.96 0.80 4.98
CA SER A 103 -19.47 2.16 4.89
C SER A 103 -20.20 2.58 6.17
N GLY A 104 -19.77 3.71 6.74
CA GLY A 104 -20.35 4.26 7.97
C GLY A 104 -20.05 3.46 9.24
N VAL A 105 -19.28 2.36 9.15
CA VAL A 105 -18.89 1.52 10.29
C VAL A 105 -17.41 1.72 10.60
N THR A 106 -16.54 1.21 9.73
CA THR A 106 -15.08 1.31 9.86
C THR A 106 -14.46 2.22 8.81
N ASN A 107 -15.24 2.65 7.82
CA ASN A 107 -14.80 3.53 6.75
C ASN A 107 -15.86 4.63 6.49
N PRO A 108 -15.48 5.91 6.40
CA PRO A 108 -16.43 7.02 6.21
C PRO A 108 -16.99 7.13 4.79
N HIS A 109 -16.43 6.44 3.79
CA HIS A 109 -16.91 6.48 2.41
C HIS A 109 -18.26 5.79 2.26
N SER A 110 -19.03 6.23 1.25
CA SER A 110 -20.33 5.62 0.96
C SER A 110 -20.16 4.20 0.40
N ALA A 111 -21.16 3.35 0.64
CA ALA A 111 -21.18 1.99 0.09
C ALA A 111 -21.13 1.97 -1.45
N GLU A 112 -21.70 3.00 -2.09
CA GLU A 112 -21.62 3.17 -3.55
C GLU A 112 -20.20 3.47 -4.02
N GLU A 113 -19.51 4.40 -3.36
CA GLU A 113 -18.13 4.74 -3.69
C GLU A 113 -17.20 3.53 -3.50
N LEU A 114 -17.32 2.84 -2.36
CA LEU A 114 -16.53 1.63 -2.08
C LEU A 114 -16.83 0.52 -3.10
N ARG A 115 -18.10 0.33 -3.48
CA ARG A 115 -18.47 -0.65 -4.53
C ARG A 115 -17.82 -0.31 -5.87
N ARG A 116 -17.83 0.96 -6.26
CA ARG A 116 -17.20 1.44 -7.50
C ARG A 116 -15.69 1.21 -7.48
N LYS A 117 -15.01 1.55 -6.38
CA LYS A 117 -13.57 1.36 -6.20
C LYS A 117 -13.18 -0.12 -6.21
N MET A 118 -13.90 -0.96 -5.47
CA MET A 118 -13.71 -2.41 -5.47
C MET A 118 -13.94 -3.03 -6.86
N GLY A 119 -14.97 -2.58 -7.59
CA GLY A 119 -15.20 -3.03 -8.96
C GLY A 119 -14.07 -2.65 -9.92
N ALA A 120 -13.55 -1.43 -9.81
CA ALA A 120 -12.41 -0.96 -10.60
C ALA A 120 -11.12 -1.73 -10.28
N ASP A 121 -10.88 -2.06 -9.00
CA ASP A 121 -9.77 -2.91 -8.55
C ASP A 121 -9.82 -4.28 -9.21
N LEU A 122 -10.93 -5.01 -9.05
CA LEU A 122 -11.11 -6.34 -9.63
C LEU A 122 -10.98 -6.33 -11.16
N ALA A 123 -11.52 -5.31 -11.84
CA ALA A 123 -11.43 -5.17 -13.29
C ALA A 123 -9.98 -4.90 -13.75
N ALA A 124 -9.25 -4.05 -13.03
CA ALA A 124 -7.85 -3.74 -13.30
C ALA A 124 -6.96 -4.97 -13.05
N ALA A 125 -7.16 -5.68 -11.94
CA ALA A 125 -6.44 -6.91 -11.63
C ALA A 125 -6.64 -7.98 -12.72
N LYS A 126 -7.87 -8.20 -13.19
CA LYS A 126 -8.15 -9.11 -14.31
C LYS A 126 -7.46 -8.68 -15.60
N SER A 127 -7.49 -7.39 -15.91
CA SER A 127 -6.83 -6.84 -17.11
C SER A 127 -5.31 -7.00 -17.08
N LEU A 128 -4.71 -7.03 -15.89
CA LEU A 128 -3.29 -7.30 -15.67
C LEU A 128 -2.96 -8.80 -15.57
N GLY A 129 -3.95 -9.69 -15.73
CA GLY A 129 -3.75 -11.14 -15.75
C GLY A 129 -3.82 -11.83 -14.39
N TYR A 130 -4.28 -11.14 -13.34
CA TYR A 130 -4.48 -11.75 -12.03
C TYR A 130 -5.80 -12.53 -11.96
N ALA A 131 -5.76 -13.68 -11.29
CA ALA A 131 -6.96 -14.39 -10.87
C ALA A 131 -7.48 -13.76 -9.57
N VAL A 132 -8.72 -13.26 -9.60
CA VAL A 132 -9.41 -12.58 -8.49
C VAL A 132 -10.84 -13.04 -8.36
#